data_AF-A0A2H0Q6M9-F1
#
_entry.id   AF-A0A2H0Q6M9-F1
#
_cell.length_a   1.000
_cell.length_b   1.000
_cell.length_c   1.000
_cell.angle_alpha   90.00
_cell.angle_beta   90.00
_cell.angle_gamma   90.00
#
_symmetry.space_group_name_H-M   'P 1'
#
loop_
_entity.id
_entity.type
_entity.pdbx_description
1 polymer ?
#
loop_
_entity_poly.entity_id
_entity_poly.type
_entity_poly.pdbx_seq_one_letter_code
_entity_poly.pdbx_strand_id
1 'polypeptide(L)'
;MKFIFLIFFIQFANAAVLKNDVGVQKRKSFSIKEACEKSGLKDNLLVDVINSTTLDCMGRELSIRSFCQKVDGGGWQLLRGFASKSKSQVYCEYGETVSLSLSCDEEHYNYCQNPKKGCDELREVFAMTLNLMHSSLTGRPKNLNCYYSITDPLLPTSL
;
A
#
# COMPACT_ATOMS: atom_id res chain seq x y z
N MET A 1 17.45 49.20 13.53
CA MET A 1 17.32 47.99 14.38
C MET A 1 17.01 46.82 13.46
N LYS A 2 17.89 45.82 13.37
CA LYS A 2 17.75 44.67 12.47
C LYS A 2 16.73 43.69 13.07
N PHE A 3 15.57 43.53 12.44
CA PHE A 3 14.62 42.46 12.75
C PHE A 3 15.14 41.17 12.11
N ILE A 4 15.61 40.23 12.93
CA ILE A 4 15.96 38.87 12.51
C ILE A 4 14.65 38.07 12.48
N PHE A 5 14.16 37.74 11.28
CA PHE A 5 13.08 36.78 11.11
C PHE A 5 13.63 35.37 11.37
N LEU A 6 13.33 34.81 12.54
CA LEU A 6 13.55 33.39 12.85
C LEU A 6 12.50 32.58 12.06
N ILE A 7 12.93 32.01 10.93
CA ILE A 7 12.14 31.03 10.18
C ILE A 7 12.13 29.74 11.02
N PHE A 8 11.02 29.51 11.73
CA PHE A 8 10.69 28.21 12.30
C PHE A 8 10.48 27.22 11.15
N PHE A 9 11.50 26.42 10.85
CA PHE A 9 11.34 25.20 10.08
C PHE A 9 10.49 24.23 10.90
N ILE A 10 9.18 24.25 10.71
CA ILE A 10 8.33 23.21 11.27
C ILE A 10 8.53 21.95 10.41
N GLN A 11 9.28 21.00 10.94
CA GLN A 11 9.41 19.67 10.34
C GLN A 11 8.12 18.89 10.57
N PHE A 12 7.17 18.99 9.65
CA PHE A 12 6.06 18.04 9.57
C PHE A 12 6.44 16.92 8.61
N ALA A 13 7.04 15.87 9.13
CA ALA A 13 7.20 14.62 8.39
C ALA A 13 7.20 13.43 9.36
N ASN A 14 6.08 13.20 10.05
CA ASN A 14 5.83 11.90 10.67
C ASN A 14 5.24 11.00 9.59
N ALA A 15 6.10 10.22 8.92
CA ALA A 15 5.62 9.11 8.14
C ALA A 15 5.07 8.06 9.11
N ALA A 16 3.75 7.89 9.15
CA ALA A 16 3.10 6.95 10.04
C ALA A 16 3.54 5.50 9.79
N VAL A 17 3.83 5.14 8.54
CA VAL A 17 4.41 3.83 8.21
C VAL A 17 5.92 3.88 8.44
N LEU A 18 6.36 3.20 9.49
CA LEU A 18 7.76 3.10 9.90
C LEU A 18 8.52 2.04 9.12
N LYS A 19 7.83 0.97 8.70
CA LYS A 19 8.41 -0.15 7.97
C LYS A 19 7.38 -0.77 7.02
N ASN A 20 7.79 -1.12 5.81
CA ASN A 20 6.99 -1.92 4.87
C ASN A 20 7.93 -2.78 4.00
N ASP A 21 8.34 -3.92 4.55
CA ASP A 21 9.24 -4.85 3.87
C ASP A 21 8.44 -5.97 3.21
N VAL A 22 8.76 -6.26 1.95
CA VAL A 22 8.13 -7.33 1.17
C VAL A 22 9.14 -8.46 0.97
N GLY A 23 8.81 -9.66 1.43
CA GLY A 23 9.61 -10.85 1.13
C GLY A 23 9.31 -11.36 -0.28
N VAL A 24 10.38 -11.48 -1.09
CA VAL A 24 10.36 -11.83 -2.52
C VAL A 24 9.45 -10.88 -3.31
N GLN A 25 9.92 -9.65 -3.49
CA GLN A 25 9.16 -8.62 -4.18
C GLN A 25 9.27 -8.75 -5.71
N LYS A 26 8.13 -8.72 -6.39
CA LYS A 26 8.05 -8.41 -7.82
C LYS A 26 7.12 -7.23 -8.03
N ARG A 27 7.43 -6.40 -9.02
CA ARG A 27 6.61 -5.24 -9.38
C ARG A 27 6.44 -5.20 -10.89
N LYS A 28 5.19 -5.13 -11.34
CA LYS A 28 4.86 -4.77 -12.72
C LYS A 28 4.46 -3.30 -12.76
N SER A 29 4.89 -2.58 -13.79
CA SER A 29 4.54 -1.19 -14.01
C SER A 29 3.82 -1.03 -15.33
N PHE A 30 2.77 -0.22 -15.33
CA PHE A 30 1.98 0.12 -16.50
C PHE A 30 1.87 1.65 -16.58
N SER A 31 1.82 2.20 -17.78
CA SER A 31 1.42 3.62 -17.89
C SER A 31 -0.04 3.78 -17.48
N ILE A 32 -0.44 4.98 -17.03
CA ILE A 32 -1.86 5.25 -16.71
C ILE A 32 -2.74 4.97 -17.93
N LYS A 33 -2.31 5.40 -19.12
CA LYS A 33 -3.01 5.16 -20.38
C LYS A 33 -3.20 3.66 -20.66
N GLU A 34 -2.12 2.88 -20.52
CA GLU A 34 -2.16 1.43 -20.69
C GLU A 34 -3.10 0.75 -19.68
N ALA A 35 -3.12 1.23 -18.43
CA ALA A 35 -4.03 0.70 -17.41
C ALA A 35 -5.50 0.93 -17.78
N CYS A 36 -5.85 2.12 -18.30
CA CYS A 36 -7.18 2.40 -18.81
C CYS A 36 -7.53 1.52 -20.03
N GLU A 37 -6.63 1.40 -21.01
CA GLU A 37 -6.82 0.61 -22.23
C GLU A 37 -7.02 -0.89 -21.95
N LYS A 38 -6.15 -1.49 -21.13
CA LYS A 38 -6.27 -2.89 -20.69
C LYS A 38 -7.52 -3.12 -19.85
N SER A 39 -8.05 -2.09 -19.21
CA SER A 39 -9.33 -2.15 -18.50
C SER A 39 -10.54 -2.10 -19.43
N GLY A 40 -10.34 -1.88 -20.74
CA GLY A 40 -11.39 -1.82 -21.76
C GLY A 40 -11.88 -0.40 -22.06
N LEU A 41 -11.29 0.60 -21.42
CA LEU A 41 -11.56 2.01 -21.66
C LEU A 41 -10.63 2.43 -22.80
N LYS A 42 -11.15 2.52 -24.03
CA LYS A 42 -10.35 2.91 -25.22
C LYS A 42 -10.39 4.41 -25.44
N ASP A 43 -9.44 4.90 -26.24
CA ASP A 43 -9.37 6.29 -26.73
C ASP A 43 -9.32 7.36 -25.62
N ASN A 44 -8.79 7.02 -24.44
CA ASN A 44 -8.66 8.00 -23.36
C ASN A 44 -7.49 8.94 -23.67
N LEU A 45 -7.81 10.06 -24.31
CA LEU A 45 -6.88 11.15 -24.56
C LEU A 45 -6.52 11.91 -23.28
N LEU A 46 -7.43 11.91 -22.31
CA LEU A 46 -7.28 12.54 -21.01
C LEU A 46 -7.35 11.46 -19.94
N VAL A 47 -6.21 11.24 -19.27
CA VAL A 47 -6.11 10.35 -18.12
C VAL A 47 -5.38 11.06 -16.99
N ASP A 48 -5.83 10.87 -15.76
CA ASP A 48 -5.16 11.42 -14.57
C ASP A 48 -5.22 10.47 -13.38
N VAL A 49 -4.40 10.73 -12.38
CA VAL A 49 -4.45 10.08 -11.07
C VAL A 49 -5.32 10.92 -10.15
N ILE A 50 -6.46 10.36 -9.72
CA ILE A 50 -7.33 10.97 -8.71
C ILE A 50 -6.65 10.82 -7.34
N ASN A 51 -6.25 9.60 -6.99
CA ASN A 51 -5.54 9.27 -5.77
C ASN A 51 -4.68 8.01 -5.98
N SER A 52 -4.02 7.53 -4.93
CA SER A 52 -3.11 6.38 -5.04
C SER A 52 -3.79 5.08 -5.46
N THR A 53 -5.12 4.95 -5.36
CA THR A 53 -5.86 3.71 -5.65
C THR A 53 -6.85 3.84 -6.81
N THR A 54 -6.99 5.03 -7.39
CA THR A 54 -8.02 5.37 -8.38
C THR A 54 -7.46 6.25 -9.49
N LEU A 55 -7.75 5.87 -10.74
CA LEU A 55 -7.45 6.65 -11.93
C LEU A 55 -8.73 7.26 -12.52
N ASP A 56 -8.59 8.43 -13.14
CA ASP A 56 -9.58 8.96 -14.06
C ASP A 56 -9.18 8.58 -15.49
N CYS A 57 -10.06 7.84 -16.16
CA CYS A 57 -9.94 7.44 -17.56
C CYS A 57 -11.02 8.15 -18.38
N MET A 58 -10.88 9.48 -18.53
CA MET A 58 -11.76 10.38 -19.29
C MET A 58 -13.19 10.50 -18.71
N GLY A 59 -13.28 10.86 -17.43
CA GLY A 59 -14.53 10.98 -16.67
C GLY A 59 -15.06 9.65 -16.13
N ARG A 60 -14.27 8.57 -16.21
CA ARG A 60 -14.61 7.23 -15.73
C ARG A 60 -13.57 6.78 -14.72
N GLU A 61 -14.02 6.46 -13.51
CA GLU A 61 -13.13 5.99 -12.47
C GLU A 61 -12.71 4.53 -12.71
N LEU A 62 -11.42 4.28 -12.61
CA LEU A 62 -10.84 2.95 -12.64
C LEU A 62 -10.16 2.65 -11.30
N SER A 63 -10.64 1.62 -10.61
CA SER A 63 -9.97 1.08 -9.44
C SER A 63 -8.67 0.39 -9.85
N ILE A 64 -7.56 0.78 -9.23
CA ILE A 64 -6.25 0.16 -9.49
C ILE A 64 -6.21 -1.27 -8.95
N ARG A 65 -6.93 -1.56 -7.86
CA ARG A 65 -7.08 -2.92 -7.33
C ARG A 65 -7.66 -3.85 -8.40
N SER A 66 -8.80 -3.47 -8.99
CA SER A 66 -9.46 -4.30 -10.00
C SER A 66 -8.64 -4.42 -11.27
N PHE A 67 -7.95 -3.35 -11.69
CA PHE A 67 -6.99 -3.40 -12.78
C PHE A 67 -5.88 -4.43 -12.52
N CYS A 68 -5.21 -4.35 -11.37
CA CYS A 68 -4.11 -5.26 -11.02
C CYS A 68 -4.58 -6.72 -10.92
N GLN A 69 -5.77 -6.96 -10.38
CA GLN A 69 -6.39 -8.30 -10.36
C GLN A 69 -6.68 -8.82 -11.77
N LYS A 70 -7.12 -7.96 -12.69
CA LYS A 70 -7.42 -8.32 -14.08
C LYS A 70 -6.18 -8.66 -14.90
N VAL A 71 -5.09 -7.92 -14.70
CA VAL A 71 -3.83 -8.13 -15.44
C VAL A 71 -2.88 -9.12 -14.75
N ASP A 72 -3.29 -9.64 -13.60
CA ASP A 72 -2.55 -10.70 -12.96
C ASP A 72 -2.55 -11.95 -13.85
N GLY A 73 -1.35 -12.49 -14.08
CA GLY A 73 -1.15 -13.63 -14.97
C GLY A 73 -1.18 -14.97 -14.24
N GLY A 74 -1.44 -14.96 -12.93
CA GLY A 74 -1.24 -16.09 -12.05
C GLY A 74 0.25 -16.33 -11.76
N GLY A 75 0.53 -16.94 -10.61
CA GLY A 75 1.86 -17.39 -10.21
C GLY A 75 2.56 -16.56 -9.13
N TRP A 76 2.06 -15.37 -8.78
CA TRP A 76 2.53 -14.58 -7.64
C TRP A 76 1.34 -13.99 -6.88
N GLN A 77 1.49 -13.80 -5.58
CA GLN A 77 0.41 -13.22 -4.77
C GLN A 77 0.40 -11.70 -4.90
N LEU A 78 -0.72 -11.15 -5.35
CA LEU A 78 -0.93 -9.70 -5.48
C LEU A 78 -1.06 -9.05 -4.11
N LEU A 79 -0.09 -8.22 -3.74
CA LEU A 79 -0.08 -7.53 -2.45
C LEU A 79 -0.95 -6.28 -2.48
N ARG A 80 -0.74 -5.44 -3.51
CA ARG A 80 -1.49 -4.20 -3.71
C ARG A 80 -1.25 -3.63 -5.11
N GLY A 81 -2.11 -2.71 -5.50
CA GLY A 81 -1.89 -1.84 -6.63
C GLY A 81 -1.91 -0.37 -6.21
N PHE A 82 -1.05 0.46 -6.79
CA PHE A 82 -1.09 1.91 -6.56
C PHE A 82 -0.59 2.74 -7.74
N ALA A 83 -1.04 3.98 -7.85
CA ALA A 83 -0.57 4.95 -8.83
C ALA A 83 0.48 5.90 -8.25
N SER A 84 1.43 6.29 -9.09
CA SER A 84 2.36 7.38 -8.86
C SER A 84 2.10 8.48 -9.88
N LYS A 85 1.55 9.60 -9.41
CA LYS A 85 1.29 10.77 -10.25
C LYS A 85 2.59 11.35 -10.83
N SER A 86 3.66 11.40 -10.04
CA SER A 86 4.96 11.93 -10.48
C SER A 86 5.63 11.07 -11.56
N LYS A 87 5.39 9.76 -11.56
CA LYS A 87 5.94 8.84 -12.57
C LYS A 87 4.94 8.52 -13.69
N SER A 88 3.71 9.01 -13.60
CA SER A 88 2.60 8.68 -14.50
C SER A 88 2.43 7.17 -14.72
N GLN A 89 2.56 6.40 -13.64
CA GLN A 89 2.58 4.93 -13.67
C GLN A 89 1.64 4.33 -12.64
N VAL A 90 1.11 3.16 -12.98
CA VAL A 90 0.41 2.24 -12.08
C VAL A 90 1.36 1.08 -11.79
N TYR A 91 1.46 0.71 -10.52
CA TYR A 91 2.25 -0.43 -10.07
C TYR A 91 1.34 -1.50 -9.51
N CYS A 92 1.57 -2.74 -9.92
CA CYS A 92 1.03 -3.93 -9.26
C CYS A 92 2.20 -4.62 -8.54
N GLU A 93 2.13 -4.67 -7.22
CA GLU A 93 3.14 -5.27 -6.37
C GLU A 93 2.72 -6.67 -5.95
N TYR A 94 3.69 -7.59 -6.03
CA TYR A 94 3.53 -8.98 -5.70
C TYR A 94 4.62 -9.43 -4.72
N GLY A 95 4.30 -10.43 -3.92
CA GLY A 95 5.25 -11.05 -3.00
C GLY A 95 4.58 -12.03 -2.07
N GLU A 96 5.36 -12.71 -1.24
CA GLU A 96 4.87 -13.84 -0.43
C GLU A 96 4.64 -13.44 1.02
N THR A 97 5.37 -12.43 1.49
CA THR A 97 5.26 -11.94 2.86
C THR A 97 5.35 -10.43 2.91
N VAL A 98 4.72 -9.83 3.93
CA VAL A 98 4.80 -8.40 4.22
C VAL A 98 5.03 -8.19 5.71
N SER A 99 6.05 -7.41 6.06
CA SER A 99 6.29 -6.93 7.42
C SER A 99 6.04 -5.43 7.49
N LEU A 100 4.95 -5.05 8.14
CA LEU A 100 4.51 -3.66 8.27
C LEU A 100 4.69 -3.19 9.72
N SER A 101 5.19 -1.97 9.90
CA SER A 101 5.21 -1.29 11.19
C SER A 101 4.60 0.10 11.04
N LEU A 102 3.64 0.42 11.91
CA LEU A 102 2.92 1.69 11.93
C LEU A 102 3.12 2.37 13.29
N SER A 103 3.49 3.64 13.28
CA SER A 103 3.52 4.49 14.47
C SER A 103 2.11 4.74 14.99
N CYS A 104 1.90 4.59 16.29
CA CYS A 104 0.61 4.90 16.93
C CYS A 104 0.59 6.35 17.43
N ASP A 105 0.75 7.30 16.51
CA ASP A 105 0.52 8.72 16.79
C ASP A 105 -0.98 9.06 16.88
N GLU A 106 -1.32 10.31 17.19
CA GLU A 106 -2.72 10.73 17.39
C GLU A 106 -3.61 10.44 16.17
N GLU A 107 -3.07 10.57 14.95
CA GLU A 107 -3.82 10.36 13.71
C GLU A 107 -4.07 8.87 13.42
N HIS A 108 -3.16 7.99 13.84
CA HIS A 108 -3.19 6.56 13.54
C HIS A 108 -3.54 5.68 14.74
N TYR A 109 -3.87 6.29 15.88
CA TYR A 109 -4.17 5.61 17.14
C TYR A 109 -5.27 4.55 17.02
N ASN A 110 -6.25 4.76 16.13
CA ASN A 110 -7.38 3.84 15.93
C ASN A 110 -6.93 2.43 15.53
N TYR A 111 -5.90 2.30 14.67
CA TYR A 111 -5.34 1.00 14.30
C TYR A 111 -4.69 0.30 15.50
N CYS A 112 -4.19 1.06 16.46
CA CYS A 112 -3.41 0.56 17.59
C CYS A 112 -4.24 0.19 18.82
N GLN A 113 -5.55 0.42 18.80
CA GLN A 113 -6.44 0.03 19.91
C GLN A 113 -6.54 -1.50 20.05
N ASN A 114 -6.58 -2.21 18.92
CA ASN A 114 -6.57 -3.66 18.86
C ASN A 114 -5.61 -4.11 17.77
N PRO A 115 -4.45 -4.73 18.12
CA PRO A 115 -3.41 -5.06 17.15
C PRO A 115 -3.91 -5.93 16.00
N LYS A 116 -4.73 -6.95 16.31
CA LYS A 116 -5.26 -7.86 15.31
C LYS A 116 -6.17 -7.11 14.33
N LYS A 117 -7.14 -6.36 14.86
CA LYS A 117 -8.08 -5.59 14.05
C LYS A 117 -7.36 -4.55 13.19
N GLY A 118 -6.41 -3.79 13.76
CA GLY A 118 -5.64 -2.81 13.01
C GLY A 118 -4.81 -3.42 11.89
N CYS A 119 -4.18 -4.57 12.15
CA CYS A 119 -3.48 -5.30 11.10
C CYS A 119 -4.44 -5.87 10.04
N ASP A 120 -5.61 -6.37 10.42
CA ASP A 120 -6.61 -6.83 9.44
C ASP A 120 -7.08 -5.68 8.52
N GLU A 121 -7.23 -4.46 9.05
CA GLU A 121 -7.56 -3.27 8.25
C GLU A 121 -6.39 -2.87 7.32
N LEU A 122 -5.15 -2.88 7.82
CA LEU A 122 -3.96 -2.56 7.03
C LEU A 122 -3.67 -3.62 5.95
N ARG A 123 -4.08 -4.87 6.16
CA ARG A 123 -3.95 -5.95 5.18
C ARG A 123 -4.60 -5.60 3.85
N GLU A 124 -5.78 -4.99 3.89
CA GLU A 124 -6.51 -4.59 2.67
C GLU A 124 -5.77 -3.51 1.86
N VAL A 125 -4.77 -2.85 2.44
CA VAL A 125 -3.97 -1.80 1.79
C VAL A 125 -2.59 -2.32 1.35
N PHE A 126 -1.96 -3.15 2.17
CA PHE A 126 -0.55 -3.53 1.99
C PHE A 126 -0.33 -4.99 1.58
N ALA A 127 -1.29 -5.88 1.83
CA ALA A 127 -1.11 -7.32 1.72
C ALA A 127 -2.42 -8.06 1.39
N MET A 128 -3.16 -7.59 0.39
CA MET A 128 -4.56 -7.94 0.11
C MET A 128 -4.86 -9.44 0.00
N THR A 129 -3.94 -10.24 -0.55
CA THR A 129 -4.13 -11.68 -0.72
C THR A 129 -3.39 -12.52 0.32
N LEU A 130 -2.66 -11.90 1.24
CA LEU A 130 -1.94 -12.61 2.29
C LEU A 130 -2.81 -12.71 3.55
N ASN A 131 -2.51 -13.71 4.38
CA ASN A 131 -3.17 -13.89 5.66
C ASN A 131 -2.37 -13.20 6.77
N LEU A 132 -3.06 -12.67 7.79
CA LEU A 132 -2.40 -12.13 8.98
C LEU A 132 -1.86 -13.27 9.84
N MET A 133 -0.56 -13.30 10.04
CA MET A 133 0.14 -14.33 10.82
C MET A 133 0.44 -13.85 12.24
N HIS A 134 0.87 -12.60 12.37
CA HIS A 134 1.25 -12.03 13.65
C HIS A 134 0.86 -10.56 13.73
N SER A 135 0.36 -10.16 14.90
CA SER A 135 0.09 -8.76 15.24
C SER A 135 0.59 -8.48 16.64
N SER A 136 1.27 -7.36 16.84
CA SER A 136 1.76 -6.94 18.16
C SER A 136 1.88 -5.44 18.29
N LEU A 137 1.89 -4.97 19.54
CA LEU A 137 2.23 -3.59 19.89
C LEU A 137 3.53 -3.59 20.68
N THR A 138 4.51 -2.83 20.21
CA THR A 138 5.84 -2.76 20.85
C THR A 138 6.32 -1.31 20.96
N GLY A 139 7.31 -1.07 21.82
CA GLY A 139 7.95 0.25 21.95
C GLY A 139 7.22 1.27 22.85
N ARG A 140 7.85 2.44 22.99
CA ARG A 140 7.31 3.68 23.58
C ARG A 140 7.85 4.88 22.77
N PRO A 141 7.02 5.59 21.98
CA PRO A 141 5.59 5.37 21.75
C PRO A 141 5.30 4.00 21.11
N LYS A 142 4.05 3.53 21.25
CA LYS A 142 3.64 2.21 20.74
C LYS A 142 3.72 2.21 19.22
N ASN A 143 4.14 1.09 18.65
CA ASN A 143 4.10 0.79 17.22
C ASN A 143 3.29 -0.48 17.00
N LEU A 144 2.38 -0.45 16.04
CA LEU A 144 1.66 -1.62 15.56
C LEU A 144 2.53 -2.35 14.55
N ASN A 145 2.81 -3.62 14.80
CA ASN A 145 3.58 -4.47 13.90
C ASN A 145 2.68 -5.58 13.36
N CYS A 146 2.69 -5.74 12.05
CA CYS A 146 1.90 -6.73 11.33
C CYS A 146 2.80 -7.57 10.45
N TYR A 147 2.59 -8.87 10.48
CA TYR A 147 3.26 -9.81 9.58
C TYR A 147 2.21 -10.62 8.82
N TYR A 148 2.33 -10.61 7.50
CA TYR A 148 1.43 -11.28 6.59
C TYR A 148 2.19 -12.31 5.75
N SER A 149 1.56 -13.45 5.47
CA SER A 149 2.13 -14.54 4.66
C SER A 149 1.05 -15.36 3.98
N ILE A 150 1.42 -16.07 2.92
CA ILE A 150 0.57 -17.10 2.27
C ILE A 150 0.35 -18.29 3.22
N THR A 151 1.41 -18.68 3.93
CA THR A 151 1.47 -19.86 4.79
C THR A 151 1.88 -19.43 6.20
N ASP A 152 1.29 -20.06 7.21
CA ASP A 152 1.75 -19.90 8.59
C ASP A 152 3.14 -20.53 8.73
N PRO A 153 4.20 -19.75 9.05
CA PRO A 153 5.54 -20.30 9.24
C PRO A 153 5.61 -21.34 10.37
N LEU A 154 4.62 -21.35 11.26
CA LEU A 154 4.54 -22.22 12.43
C LEU A 154 3.76 -23.52 12.18
N LEU A 155 3.10 -23.66 11.03
CA LEU A 155 2.41 -24.90 10.64
C LEU A 155 3.20 -25.61 9.53
N PRO A 156 3.59 -26.89 9.72
CA PRO A 156 4.28 -27.63 8.68
C PRO A 156 3.35 -27.78 7.47
N THR A 157 3.87 -27.48 6.28
CA THR A 157 3.26 -27.90 5.02
C THR A 157 3.37 -29.42 4.93
N SER A 158 2.32 -30.12 5.36
CA SER A 158 2.20 -31.57 5.17
C SER A 158 2.15 -31.87 3.66
N LEU A 159 3.20 -32.52 3.18
CA LEU A 159 3.29 -33.18 1.88
C LEU A 159 2.43 -34.45 1.86
#